data_AF-A0A5C8VUY0-F1
#
_entry.id   AF-A0A5C8VUY0-F1
#
_cell.length_a   1.000
_cell.length_b   1.000
_cell.length_c   1.000
_cell.angle_alpha   90.00
_cell.angle_beta   90.00
_cell.angle_gamma   90.00
#
_symmetry.space_group_name_H-M   'P 1'
#
loop_
_entity.id
_entity.type
_entity.pdbx_description
1 polymer ?
#
loop_
_entity_poly.entity_id
_entity_poly.type
_entity_poly.pdbx_seq_one_letter_code
_entity_poly.pdbx_strand_id
1 'polypeptide(L)'
;MTQHVAPPLVLIPETAPFDADQRSWLSGYFAALLGPAVTGATALAPGDAPAAGPKLADNDDAPWHDPSVPIGDRMAMAKDRPEPHKLMAAMAQQDCGQCGYNCADYANAIFLKNEERLNLCQPGGKETLRMLKKLEEEFVAAGGAPAAPTSEGDAPKPAADLGPQGFCRENPVEALFLSRRRLNEPGGEKETWHIEIGLDGTPITYEAGDSLGLFPANAPALVDAVIAELGARPERMIGTQTLRDHLLKDYALGAAPDNLYQLLSLLTSGAARKKAQALASGEDPDGDAAYLDVLGALHKFPGARPDAEVFLEALDELQPRLYSISSSPKMDTGIVSLTVDAVRYNHRSRLRLGVASTHLGERLPEQTKVKIYLQKAHGFALPADLTKDVIMCGPGTGIAPFRSFLRERAATNAPGRNWLFYGHQRQATDFFYKDELNALKDDKVLNRLSLAWSRDGNEKTYVQDRMRENGADLWKWLEGGAHFYVCGDAKRMAKDVERAIIDVAASHGGKSPEDAVAYLAALKKTGRYQADVY
;
A
#
# COMPACT_ATOMS: atom_id res chain seq x y z
N MET A 1 -53.74 7.28 -34.32
CA MET A 1 -52.27 7.17 -34.27
C MET A 1 -51.95 5.91 -33.47
N THR A 2 -51.89 4.77 -34.16
CA THR A 2 -51.54 3.46 -33.61
C THR A 2 -50.04 3.27 -33.79
N GLN A 3 -49.27 3.27 -32.69
CA GLN A 3 -47.87 2.87 -32.71
C GLN A 3 -47.79 1.35 -32.83
N HIS A 4 -47.28 0.86 -33.96
CA HIS A 4 -46.87 -0.53 -34.10
C HIS A 4 -45.61 -0.75 -33.27
N VAL A 5 -45.73 -1.40 -32.12
CA VAL A 5 -44.59 -2.02 -31.43
C VAL A 5 -44.33 -3.34 -32.13
N ALA A 6 -43.17 -3.47 -32.78
CA ALA A 6 -42.74 -4.76 -33.33
C ALA A 6 -42.49 -5.75 -32.17
N PRO A 7 -42.94 -7.01 -32.25
CA PRO A 7 -42.69 -7.97 -31.19
C PRO A 7 -41.18 -8.27 -31.09
N PRO A 8 -40.63 -8.47 -29.88
CA PRO A 8 -39.22 -8.81 -29.72
C PRO A 8 -38.92 -10.16 -30.38
N LEU A 9 -37.75 -10.25 -31.01
CA LEU A 9 -37.28 -11.48 -31.64
C LEU A 9 -36.99 -12.53 -30.54
N VAL A 10 -37.84 -13.53 -30.39
CA VAL A 10 -37.65 -14.62 -29.42
C VAL A 10 -36.85 -15.74 -30.10
N LEU A 11 -35.56 -15.81 -29.82
CA LEU A 11 -34.65 -16.84 -30.37
C LEU A 11 -34.59 -18.11 -29.51
N ILE A 12 -34.99 -18.02 -28.23
CA ILE A 12 -34.97 -19.14 -27.29
C ILE A 12 -36.41 -19.61 -27.01
N PRO A 13 -36.72 -20.89 -27.27
CA PRO A 13 -38.06 -21.44 -27.01
C PRO A 13 -38.46 -21.33 -25.53
N GLU A 14 -39.75 -21.18 -25.25
CA GLU A 14 -40.28 -21.15 -23.87
C GLU A 14 -40.06 -22.45 -23.10
N THR A 15 -39.74 -23.55 -23.80
CA THR A 15 -39.41 -24.85 -23.20
C THR A 15 -37.97 -24.92 -22.68
N ALA A 16 -37.14 -23.90 -22.91
CA ALA A 16 -35.80 -23.83 -22.37
C ALA A 16 -35.82 -23.52 -20.86
N PRO A 17 -34.88 -24.07 -20.06
CA PRO A 17 -34.90 -23.98 -18.58
C PRO A 17 -34.38 -22.63 -18.07
N PHE A 18 -34.92 -21.53 -18.60
CA PHE A 18 -34.55 -20.17 -18.27
C PHE A 18 -35.81 -19.38 -17.89
N ASP A 19 -35.70 -18.48 -16.93
CA ASP A 19 -36.79 -17.54 -16.63
C ASP A 19 -36.95 -16.48 -17.74
N ALA A 20 -37.95 -15.60 -17.59
CA ALA A 20 -38.29 -14.62 -18.62
C ALA A 20 -37.18 -13.58 -18.84
N ASP A 21 -36.49 -13.16 -17.77
CA ASP A 21 -35.46 -12.13 -17.82
C ASP A 21 -34.17 -12.71 -18.41
N GLN A 22 -33.80 -13.93 -18.01
CA GLN A 22 -32.70 -14.69 -18.59
C GLN A 22 -32.91 -14.97 -20.08
N ARG A 23 -34.14 -15.33 -20.48
CA ARG A 23 -34.48 -15.53 -21.90
C ARG A 23 -34.37 -14.24 -22.71
N SER A 24 -34.82 -13.12 -22.14
CA SER A 24 -34.73 -11.81 -22.78
C SER A 24 -33.28 -11.39 -23.00
N TRP A 25 -32.45 -11.53 -21.97
CA TRP A 25 -31.02 -11.22 -22.04
C TRP A 25 -30.27 -12.14 -23.02
N LEU A 26 -30.49 -13.46 -22.94
CA LEU A 26 -29.85 -14.44 -23.84
C LEU A 26 -30.30 -14.28 -25.29
N SER A 27 -31.57 -13.96 -25.53
CA SER A 27 -32.07 -13.68 -26.88
C SER A 27 -31.43 -12.42 -27.46
N GLY A 28 -31.23 -11.37 -26.64
CA GLY A 28 -30.47 -10.19 -27.03
C GLY A 28 -28.99 -10.51 -27.33
N TYR A 29 -28.36 -11.35 -26.51
CA TYR A 29 -26.99 -11.81 -26.71
C TYR A 29 -26.82 -12.60 -28.02
N PHE A 30 -27.69 -13.59 -28.28
CA PHE A 30 -27.63 -14.37 -29.51
C PHE A 30 -28.00 -13.56 -30.76
N ALA A 31 -28.93 -12.61 -30.65
CA ALA A 31 -29.24 -11.69 -31.74
C ALA A 31 -28.02 -10.83 -32.11
N ALA A 32 -27.24 -10.38 -31.11
CA ALA A 32 -26.00 -9.66 -31.35
C ALA A 32 -24.89 -10.56 -31.92
N LEU A 33 -24.83 -11.82 -31.49
CA LEU A 33 -23.82 -12.80 -31.94
C LEU A 33 -24.07 -13.29 -33.38
N LEU A 34 -25.31 -13.28 -33.86
CA LEU A 34 -25.73 -13.87 -35.14
C LEU A 34 -25.92 -12.86 -36.31
N GLY A 35 -25.51 -11.59 -36.15
CA GLY A 35 -25.56 -10.65 -37.28
C GLY A 35 -24.62 -11.07 -38.44
N PRO A 36 -24.82 -10.67 -39.71
CA PRO A 36 -26.05 -10.32 -40.42
C PRO A 36 -26.51 -11.54 -41.25
N ALA A 37 -27.09 -12.56 -40.61
CA ALA A 37 -27.75 -13.68 -41.31
C ALA A 37 -29.28 -13.58 -41.29
N VAL A 38 -29.83 -12.40 -41.00
CA VAL A 38 -31.27 -12.12 -41.05
C VAL A 38 -31.50 -10.89 -41.92
N THR A 39 -31.99 -11.13 -43.14
CA THR A 39 -32.39 -10.09 -44.08
C THR A 39 -33.55 -9.28 -43.50
N GLY A 40 -33.30 -8.00 -43.17
CA GLY A 40 -34.32 -7.08 -42.68
C GLY A 40 -33.86 -6.03 -41.66
N ALA A 41 -32.61 -6.05 -41.20
CA ALA A 41 -32.08 -5.00 -40.32
C ALA A 41 -31.42 -3.87 -41.12
N THR A 42 -32.04 -2.69 -41.10
CA THR A 42 -31.41 -1.43 -41.52
C THR A 42 -30.17 -1.20 -40.66
N ALA A 43 -29.02 -0.97 -41.31
CA ALA A 43 -27.79 -0.64 -40.63
C ALA A 43 -27.98 0.64 -39.78
N LEU A 44 -27.67 0.56 -38.49
CA LEU A 44 -27.46 1.77 -37.68
C LEU A 44 -26.32 2.56 -38.34
N ALA A 45 -26.56 3.86 -38.55
CA ALA A 45 -25.55 4.78 -39.03
C ALA A 45 -24.32 4.72 -38.10
N PRO A 46 -23.09 4.90 -38.63
CA PRO A 46 -21.88 4.91 -37.80
C PRO A 46 -21.95 6.12 -36.86
N GLY A 47 -22.41 5.87 -35.63
CA GLY A 47 -22.69 6.90 -34.63
C GLY A 47 -23.32 6.35 -33.35
N ASP A 48 -24.10 5.27 -33.43
CA ASP A 48 -24.81 4.70 -32.28
C ASP A 48 -24.25 3.33 -31.86
N ALA A 49 -22.95 3.26 -31.59
CA ALA A 49 -22.45 2.23 -30.68
C ALA A 49 -22.95 2.57 -29.28
N PRO A 50 -23.48 1.64 -28.47
CA PRO A 50 -23.71 1.92 -27.05
C PRO A 50 -22.36 2.36 -26.49
N ALA A 51 -22.31 3.57 -25.92
CA ALA A 51 -21.08 4.13 -25.40
C ALA A 51 -20.41 3.09 -24.50
N ALA A 52 -19.26 2.57 -24.91
CA ALA A 52 -18.42 1.79 -24.02
C ALA A 52 -18.23 2.66 -22.77
N GLY A 53 -18.59 2.14 -21.61
CA GLY A 53 -18.42 2.85 -20.34
C GLY A 53 -16.98 3.37 -20.18
N PRO A 54 -16.75 4.32 -19.28
CA PRO A 54 -15.44 4.93 -19.13
C PRO A 54 -14.37 3.85 -18.92
N LYS A 55 -13.27 3.93 -19.66
CA LYS A 55 -12.17 2.97 -19.58
C LYS A 55 -11.47 3.11 -18.22
N LEU A 56 -11.74 2.18 -17.32
CA LEU A 56 -11.13 2.08 -16.00
C LEU A 56 -9.66 1.65 -16.09
N ALA A 57 -8.88 2.00 -15.07
CA ALA A 57 -7.51 1.55 -14.91
C ALA A 57 -7.48 0.06 -14.56
N ASP A 58 -6.49 -0.63 -15.11
CA ASP A 58 -6.10 -1.98 -14.74
C ASP A 58 -4.59 -2.02 -14.45
N ASN A 59 -4.14 -3.11 -13.84
CA ASN A 59 -2.74 -3.33 -13.51
C ASN A 59 -1.92 -3.94 -14.66
N ASP A 60 -2.52 -4.10 -15.84
CA ASP A 60 -1.88 -4.78 -16.97
C ASP A 60 -1.08 -3.79 -17.84
N ASP A 61 0.16 -4.16 -18.18
CA ASP A 61 1.03 -3.42 -19.11
C ASP A 61 1.13 -1.90 -18.84
N ALA A 62 1.52 -1.56 -17.61
CA ALA A 62 1.66 -0.19 -17.13
C ALA A 62 3.13 0.21 -16.88
N PRO A 63 3.94 0.49 -17.92
CA PRO A 63 5.34 0.93 -17.76
C PRO A 63 5.49 2.26 -16.99
N TRP A 64 4.42 3.06 -16.89
CA TRP A 64 4.36 4.27 -16.06
C TRP A 64 4.11 3.99 -14.57
N HIS A 65 3.82 2.74 -14.18
CA HIS A 65 3.51 2.31 -12.83
C HIS A 65 4.76 1.79 -12.08
N ASP A 66 5.82 2.61 -12.05
CA ASP A 66 7.08 2.33 -11.35
C ASP A 66 7.40 3.44 -10.32
N PRO A 67 7.42 3.16 -9.00
CA PRO A 67 7.58 4.17 -7.95
C PRO A 67 8.96 4.85 -7.95
N SER A 68 9.94 4.27 -8.63
CA SER A 68 11.29 4.85 -8.73
C SER A 68 11.44 5.84 -9.89
N VAL A 69 10.47 5.88 -10.81
CA VAL A 69 10.44 6.87 -11.89
C VAL A 69 9.87 8.17 -11.32
N PRO A 70 10.54 9.32 -11.51
CA PRO A 70 10.02 10.61 -11.04
C PRO A 70 8.59 10.87 -11.53
N ILE A 71 7.75 11.50 -10.71
CA ILE A 71 6.33 11.68 -11.04
C ILE A 71 6.13 12.42 -12.37
N GLY A 72 6.99 13.41 -12.68
CA GLY A 72 6.93 14.16 -13.93
C GLY A 72 7.11 13.26 -15.16
N ASP A 73 8.04 12.32 -15.10
CA ASP A 73 8.30 11.38 -16.19
C ASP A 73 7.15 10.36 -16.32
N ARG A 74 6.60 9.88 -15.20
CA ARG A 74 5.40 9.03 -15.19
C ARG A 74 4.20 9.72 -15.83
N MET A 75 3.98 11.00 -15.50
CA MET A 75 2.91 11.81 -16.10
C MET A 75 3.14 12.04 -17.59
N ALA A 76 4.38 12.21 -18.03
CA ALA A 76 4.70 12.32 -19.46
C ALA A 76 4.37 11.01 -20.21
N MET A 77 4.69 9.85 -19.62
CA MET A 77 4.35 8.54 -20.20
C MET A 77 2.84 8.27 -20.24
N ALA A 78 2.09 8.79 -19.27
CA ALA A 78 0.63 8.60 -19.14
C ALA A 78 -0.21 9.71 -19.79
N LYS A 79 0.42 10.71 -20.43
CA LYS A 79 -0.25 11.94 -20.90
C LYS A 79 -1.49 11.69 -21.77
N ASP A 80 -1.40 10.74 -22.69
CA ASP A 80 -2.47 10.44 -23.66
C ASP A 80 -3.39 9.28 -23.20
N ARG A 81 -3.24 8.82 -21.95
CA ARG A 81 -4.06 7.74 -21.37
C ARG A 81 -5.36 8.29 -20.76
N PRO A 82 -6.39 7.43 -20.56
CA PRO A 82 -7.60 7.81 -19.84
C PRO A 82 -7.31 8.29 -18.41
N GLU A 83 -8.20 9.11 -17.85
CA GLU A 83 -8.00 9.74 -16.54
C GLU A 83 -7.68 8.76 -15.39
N PRO A 84 -8.37 7.60 -15.26
CA PRO A 84 -8.00 6.60 -14.25
C PRO A 84 -6.54 6.16 -14.33
N HIS A 85 -5.97 6.06 -15.53
CA HIS A 85 -4.58 5.64 -15.70
C HIS A 85 -3.59 6.75 -15.32
N LYS A 86 -3.97 8.02 -15.50
CA LYS A 86 -3.15 9.15 -15.02
C LYS A 86 -3.13 9.21 -13.49
N LEU A 87 -4.28 9.03 -12.85
CA LEU A 87 -4.39 8.92 -11.39
C LEU A 87 -3.54 7.76 -10.87
N MET A 88 -3.65 6.58 -11.51
CA MET A 88 -2.82 5.42 -11.20
C MET A 88 -1.33 5.70 -11.40
N ALA A 89 -0.95 6.35 -12.51
CA ALA A 89 0.43 6.74 -12.79
C ALA A 89 0.98 7.75 -11.77
N ALA A 90 0.14 8.61 -11.18
CA ALA A 90 0.56 9.58 -10.16
C ALA A 90 0.89 8.89 -8.83
N MET A 91 0.17 7.81 -8.53
CA MET A 91 0.43 6.96 -7.37
C MET A 91 1.64 6.05 -7.61
N ALA A 92 1.61 5.24 -8.67
CA ALA A 92 2.65 4.31 -9.10
C ALA A 92 3.31 3.48 -7.97
N GLN A 93 2.54 3.07 -6.96
CA GLN A 93 3.06 2.19 -5.92
C GLN A 93 2.93 0.74 -6.39
N GLN A 94 3.77 -0.17 -5.89
CA GLN A 94 3.68 -1.60 -6.26
C GLN A 94 2.53 -2.30 -5.50
N ASP A 95 1.32 -1.74 -5.58
CA ASP A 95 0.08 -2.25 -4.97
C ASP A 95 0.20 -2.65 -3.50
N CYS A 96 0.98 -1.86 -2.73
CA CYS A 96 1.28 -2.09 -1.33
C CYS A 96 0.07 -2.14 -0.37
N GLY A 97 -1.15 -1.87 -0.85
CA GLY A 97 -2.39 -1.90 -0.06
C GLY A 97 -2.52 -0.84 1.04
N GLN A 98 -1.53 0.05 1.24
CA GLN A 98 -1.48 0.97 2.38
C GLN A 98 -2.68 1.92 2.48
N CYS A 99 -3.32 2.24 1.36
CA CYS A 99 -4.53 3.05 1.32
C CYS A 99 -5.83 2.25 1.49
N GLY A 100 -5.78 0.92 1.62
CA GLY A 100 -6.94 0.02 1.56
C GLY A 100 -7.21 -0.55 0.16
N TYR A 101 -6.49 -0.06 -0.86
CA TYR A 101 -6.70 -0.38 -2.28
C TYR A 101 -5.39 -0.81 -2.94
N ASN A 102 -5.48 -1.52 -4.07
CA ASN A 102 -4.42 -1.48 -5.07
C ASN A 102 -4.50 -0.14 -5.86
N CYS A 103 -3.44 0.23 -6.59
CA CYS A 103 -3.39 1.54 -7.22
C CYS A 103 -4.46 1.74 -8.31
N ALA A 104 -4.78 0.69 -9.08
CA ALA A 104 -5.85 0.74 -10.08
C ALA A 104 -7.23 0.97 -9.43
N ASP A 105 -7.56 0.23 -8.38
CA ASP A 105 -8.83 0.34 -7.65
C ASP A 105 -9.00 1.70 -7.00
N TYR A 106 -7.93 2.24 -6.41
CA TYR A 106 -7.98 3.59 -5.83
C TYR A 106 -8.18 4.65 -6.91
N ALA A 107 -7.47 4.53 -8.04
CA ALA A 107 -7.63 5.45 -9.16
C ALA A 107 -9.05 5.40 -9.74
N ASN A 108 -9.61 4.21 -9.86
CA ASN A 108 -10.99 3.99 -10.30
C ASN A 108 -11.98 4.56 -9.29
N ALA A 109 -11.77 4.39 -7.98
CA ALA A 109 -12.63 4.93 -6.93
C ALA A 109 -12.64 6.47 -6.92
N ILE A 110 -11.47 7.10 -7.07
CA ILE A 110 -11.35 8.56 -7.22
C ILE A 110 -12.07 9.04 -8.48
N PHE A 111 -11.80 8.38 -9.61
CA PHE A 111 -12.40 8.74 -10.89
C PHE A 111 -13.94 8.63 -10.85
N LEU A 112 -14.47 7.56 -10.25
CA LEU A 112 -15.91 7.32 -10.11
C LEU A 112 -16.57 8.11 -8.96
N LYS A 113 -15.80 8.93 -8.22
CA LYS A 113 -16.27 9.68 -7.04
C LYS A 113 -16.82 8.79 -5.92
N ASN A 114 -16.36 7.55 -5.84
CA ASN A 114 -16.63 6.65 -4.72
C ASN A 114 -15.64 6.87 -3.56
N GLU A 115 -14.54 7.58 -3.80
CA GLU A 115 -13.56 7.99 -2.80
C GLU A 115 -13.14 9.44 -3.07
N GLU A 116 -13.42 10.34 -2.12
CA GLU A 116 -13.09 11.77 -2.22
C GLU A 116 -11.72 12.08 -1.59
N ARG A 117 -11.21 11.19 -0.72
CA ARG A 117 -9.94 11.39 -0.02
C ARG A 117 -8.80 11.12 -0.99
N LEU A 118 -8.10 12.16 -1.44
CA LEU A 118 -6.91 12.04 -2.31
C LEU A 118 -5.60 11.77 -1.55
N ASN A 119 -5.62 11.81 -0.22
CA ASN A 119 -4.44 11.72 0.64
C ASN A 119 -4.16 10.31 1.18
N LEU A 120 -4.88 9.28 0.71
CA LEU A 120 -4.72 7.91 1.24
C LEU A 120 -3.41 7.24 0.79
N CYS A 121 -2.82 7.67 -0.34
CA CYS A 121 -1.55 7.12 -0.84
C CYS A 121 -0.35 7.54 0.05
N GLN A 122 -0.20 6.82 1.17
CA GLN A 122 0.85 7.06 2.15
C GLN A 122 2.29 6.99 1.59
N PRO A 123 2.67 5.99 0.76
CA PRO A 123 4.03 5.93 0.23
C PRO A 123 4.33 7.03 -0.80
N GLY A 124 3.31 7.48 -1.54
CA GLY A 124 3.42 8.58 -2.52
C GLY A 124 3.55 9.96 -1.86
N GLY A 125 2.97 10.12 -0.68
CA GLY A 125 3.11 11.32 0.13
C GLY A 125 2.60 12.59 -0.56
N LYS A 126 3.19 13.74 -0.22
CA LYS A 126 2.71 15.06 -0.67
C LYS A 126 2.80 15.27 -2.19
N GLU A 127 3.84 14.75 -2.82
CA GLU A 127 4.04 14.89 -4.26
C GLU A 127 2.89 14.21 -5.02
N THR A 128 2.53 12.99 -4.63
CA THR A 128 1.37 12.29 -5.18
C THR A 128 0.07 13.03 -4.88
N LEU A 129 -0.17 13.47 -3.64
CA LEU A 129 -1.39 14.23 -3.28
C LEU A 129 -1.58 15.47 -4.17
N ARG A 130 -0.51 16.26 -4.37
CA ARG A 130 -0.57 17.47 -5.23
C ARG A 130 -0.85 17.11 -6.68
N MET A 131 -0.25 16.04 -7.18
CA MET A 131 -0.52 15.58 -8.54
C MET A 131 -1.96 15.10 -8.71
N LEU A 132 -2.50 14.34 -7.75
CA LEU A 132 -3.89 13.90 -7.78
C LEU A 132 -4.87 15.07 -7.76
N LYS A 133 -4.62 16.09 -6.92
CA LYS A 133 -5.42 17.33 -6.90
C LYS A 133 -5.37 18.04 -8.25
N LYS A 134 -4.18 18.19 -8.83
CA LYS A 134 -3.99 18.81 -10.13
C LYS A 134 -4.76 18.06 -11.23
N LEU A 135 -4.68 16.73 -11.24
CA LEU A 135 -5.40 15.90 -12.21
C LEU A 135 -6.92 16.03 -12.05
N GLU A 136 -7.42 16.06 -10.82
CA GLU A 136 -8.84 16.28 -10.55
C GLU A 136 -9.31 17.66 -11.02
N GLU A 137 -8.54 18.72 -10.75
CA GLU A 137 -8.82 20.08 -11.23
C GLU A 137 -8.83 20.16 -12.76
N GLU A 138 -7.84 19.55 -13.42
CA GLU A 138 -7.75 19.47 -14.89
C GLU A 138 -8.93 18.70 -15.49
N PHE A 139 -9.33 17.58 -14.87
CA PHE A 139 -10.45 16.76 -15.31
C PHE A 139 -11.79 17.50 -15.18
N VAL A 140 -12.01 18.18 -14.04
CA VAL A 140 -13.20 19.02 -13.82
C VAL A 140 -13.24 20.19 -14.81
N ALA A 141 -12.10 20.86 -15.03
CA ALA A 141 -11.99 21.96 -16.00
C ALA A 141 -12.24 21.51 -17.45
N ALA A 142 -11.92 20.25 -17.79
CA ALA A 142 -12.18 19.66 -19.10
C ALA A 142 -13.63 19.20 -19.30
N GLY A 143 -14.53 19.45 -18.34
CA GLY A 143 -15.94 19.02 -18.41
C GLY A 143 -16.14 17.52 -18.12
N GLY A 144 -15.13 16.86 -17.54
CA GLY A 144 -15.20 15.48 -17.10
C GLY A 144 -16.12 15.33 -15.91
N ALA A 145 -17.39 15.00 -16.15
CA ALA A 145 -18.28 14.44 -15.15
C ALA A 145 -18.48 12.95 -15.47
N PRO A 146 -18.00 12.00 -14.64
CA PRO A 146 -18.55 10.67 -14.65
C PRO A 146 -20.00 10.79 -14.15
N ALA A 147 -20.91 10.01 -14.74
CA ALA A 147 -22.29 9.95 -14.28
C ALA A 147 -22.31 9.58 -12.79
N ALA A 148 -22.59 10.55 -11.93
CA ALA A 148 -23.10 10.23 -10.61
C ALA A 148 -24.33 9.33 -10.81
N PRO A 149 -24.52 8.26 -10.02
CA PRO A 149 -25.84 7.67 -9.94
C PRO A 149 -26.77 8.82 -9.55
N THR A 150 -27.77 9.09 -10.40
CA THR A 150 -28.82 10.06 -10.09
C THR A 150 -29.45 9.65 -8.77
N SER A 151 -29.06 10.34 -7.69
CA SER A 151 -29.70 10.19 -6.40
C SER A 151 -31.08 10.85 -6.50
N GLU A 152 -32.06 10.07 -6.94
CA GLU A 152 -33.46 10.43 -6.74
C GLU A 152 -33.77 10.39 -5.24
N GLY A 153 -34.11 11.54 -4.68
CA GLY A 153 -34.83 11.66 -3.42
C GLY A 153 -33.97 11.81 -2.17
N ASP A 154 -34.33 12.82 -1.37
CA ASP A 154 -33.90 13.12 -0.01
C ASP A 154 -34.41 12.05 0.98
N ALA A 155 -34.19 10.77 0.66
CA ALA A 155 -34.36 9.65 1.57
C ALA A 155 -33.11 9.56 2.46
N PRO A 156 -33.26 9.24 3.76
CA PRO A 156 -32.09 9.06 4.63
C PRO A 156 -31.14 8.05 3.99
N LYS A 157 -29.94 8.52 3.66
CA LYS A 157 -28.85 7.71 3.11
C LYS A 157 -28.75 6.46 3.98
N PRO A 158 -28.91 5.24 3.43
CA PRO A 158 -28.70 4.02 4.17
C PRO A 158 -27.37 4.13 4.92
N ALA A 159 -27.32 3.66 6.17
CA ALA A 159 -26.05 3.61 6.91
C ALA A 159 -25.00 3.02 5.98
N ALA A 160 -23.91 3.76 5.77
CA ALA A 160 -22.88 3.35 4.82
C ALA A 160 -22.44 1.93 5.20
N ASP A 161 -22.45 1.01 4.23
CA ASP A 161 -21.83 -0.29 4.43
C ASP A 161 -20.33 -0.05 4.60
N LEU A 162 -19.88 -0.06 5.86
CA LEU A 162 -18.48 0.17 6.20
C LEU A 162 -17.59 -1.01 5.77
N GLY A 163 -18.18 -2.09 5.25
CA GLY A 163 -17.49 -3.32 4.92
C GLY A 163 -17.34 -4.27 6.11
N PRO A 164 -16.73 -5.44 5.86
CA PRO A 164 -16.60 -6.49 6.87
C PRO A 164 -15.73 -6.05 8.06
N GLN A 165 -16.28 -6.20 9.26
CA GLN A 165 -15.59 -5.82 10.51
C GLN A 165 -14.25 -6.54 10.66
N GLY A 166 -13.18 -5.79 10.87
CA GLY A 166 -11.81 -6.28 11.01
C GLY A 166 -11.11 -6.58 9.69
N PHE A 167 -11.78 -6.42 8.53
CA PHE A 167 -11.23 -6.76 7.20
C PHE A 167 -11.16 -5.55 6.26
N CYS A 168 -11.45 -4.36 6.77
CA CYS A 168 -11.25 -3.10 6.06
C CYS A 168 -10.87 -2.01 7.04
N ARG A 169 -10.29 -0.95 6.49
CA ARG A 169 -9.87 0.22 7.25
C ARG A 169 -11.06 0.94 7.91
N GLU A 170 -12.18 1.00 7.20
CA GLU A 170 -13.39 1.73 7.58
C GLU A 170 -14.14 1.06 8.74
N ASN A 171 -13.94 -0.24 8.96
CA ASN A 171 -14.58 -1.01 10.02
C ASN A 171 -13.55 -1.83 10.82
N PRO A 172 -12.60 -1.20 11.55
CA PRO A 172 -11.58 -1.91 12.30
C PRO A 172 -12.14 -2.59 13.55
N VAL A 173 -11.35 -3.47 14.16
CA VAL A 173 -11.67 -4.13 15.44
C VAL A 173 -10.61 -3.78 16.50
N GLU A 174 -10.98 -3.84 17.77
CA GLU A 174 -10.02 -3.74 18.87
C GLU A 174 -9.38 -5.10 19.17
N ALA A 175 -8.06 -5.13 19.31
CA ALA A 175 -7.28 -6.30 19.68
C ALA A 175 -6.29 -5.97 20.80
N LEU A 176 -5.90 -6.97 21.60
CA LEU A 176 -4.95 -6.76 22.69
C LEU A 176 -3.51 -6.79 22.17
N PHE A 177 -2.74 -5.75 22.48
CA PHE A 177 -1.30 -5.80 22.33
C PHE A 177 -0.71 -6.69 23.42
N LEU A 178 -0.13 -7.83 23.04
CA LEU A 178 0.29 -8.85 23.99
C LEU A 178 1.71 -8.60 24.47
N SER A 179 2.65 -8.45 23.55
CA SER A 179 4.07 -8.39 23.89
C SER A 179 4.89 -7.68 22.81
N ARG A 180 6.10 -7.27 23.21
CA ARG A 180 7.16 -6.93 22.28
C ARG A 180 8.51 -7.46 22.75
N ARG A 181 9.34 -7.86 21.80
CA ARG A 181 10.71 -8.31 22.04
C ARG A 181 11.66 -7.68 21.03
N ARG A 182 12.77 -7.14 21.51
CA ARG A 182 13.81 -6.59 20.63
C ARG A 182 14.44 -7.71 19.82
N LEU A 183 14.61 -7.50 18.51
CA LEU A 183 15.24 -8.43 17.59
C LEU A 183 16.72 -8.17 17.38
N ASN A 184 17.16 -6.91 17.55
CA ASN A 184 18.58 -6.60 17.49
C ASN A 184 19.28 -6.97 18.80
N GLU A 185 20.49 -7.52 18.69
CA GLU A 185 21.37 -7.70 19.84
C GLU A 185 21.93 -6.36 20.34
N PRO A 186 22.44 -6.29 21.59
CA PRO A 186 23.11 -5.11 22.11
C PRO A 186 24.20 -4.57 21.17
N GLY A 187 24.22 -3.25 20.98
CA GLY A 187 25.16 -2.57 20.07
C GLY A 187 24.65 -2.39 18.65
N GLY A 188 23.46 -2.88 18.31
CA GLY A 188 22.80 -2.56 17.03
C GLY A 188 22.46 -1.08 16.91
N GLU A 189 22.65 -0.51 15.71
CA GLU A 189 22.33 0.90 15.41
C GLU A 189 20.82 1.15 15.27
N LYS A 190 20.05 0.09 15.09
CA LYS A 190 18.60 0.10 14.94
C LYS A 190 17.91 -0.60 16.11
N GLU A 191 16.63 -0.31 16.27
CA GLU A 191 15.77 -1.00 17.23
C GLU A 191 14.55 -1.55 16.51
N THR A 192 14.66 -2.79 16.09
CA THR A 192 13.59 -3.56 15.46
C THR A 192 12.97 -4.49 16.50
N TRP A 193 11.65 -4.58 16.47
CA TRP A 193 10.84 -5.29 17.45
C TRP A 193 10.03 -6.38 16.78
N HIS A 194 10.01 -7.55 17.41
CA HIS A 194 8.96 -8.54 17.24
C HIS A 194 7.77 -8.11 18.10
N ILE A 195 6.60 -7.96 17.48
CA ILE A 195 5.38 -7.51 18.13
C ILE A 195 4.35 -8.64 18.05
N GLU A 196 3.61 -8.89 19.13
CA GLU A 196 2.50 -9.85 19.15
C GLU A 196 1.18 -9.16 19.52
N ILE A 197 0.13 -9.44 18.75
CA ILE A 197 -1.23 -8.94 18.97
C ILE A 197 -2.17 -10.14 19.02
N GLY A 198 -3.05 -10.17 20.02
CA GLY A 198 -4.03 -11.23 20.23
C GLY A 198 -5.26 -11.02 19.36
N LEU A 199 -5.65 -12.07 18.64
CA LEU A 199 -6.84 -12.11 17.78
C LEU A 199 -8.06 -12.74 18.47
N ASP A 200 -7.90 -13.24 19.70
CA ASP A 200 -8.99 -13.84 20.46
C ASP A 200 -10.16 -12.86 20.64
N GLY A 201 -11.36 -13.30 20.27
CA GLY A 201 -12.58 -12.47 20.30
C GLY A 201 -12.72 -11.49 19.12
N THR A 202 -11.78 -11.49 18.18
CA THR A 202 -11.91 -10.75 16.91
C THR A 202 -12.41 -11.67 15.78
N PRO A 203 -13.07 -11.14 14.74
CA PRO A 203 -13.46 -11.93 13.57
C PRO A 203 -12.30 -12.17 12.59
N ILE A 204 -11.11 -11.65 12.86
CA ILE A 204 -10.00 -11.62 11.90
C ILE A 204 -9.47 -13.03 11.65
N THR A 205 -9.40 -13.39 10.36
CA THR A 205 -8.71 -14.59 9.87
C THR A 205 -7.77 -14.19 8.74
N TYR A 206 -6.51 -14.61 8.82
CA TYR A 206 -5.47 -14.17 7.89
C TYR A 206 -4.77 -15.36 7.23
N GLU A 207 -4.12 -15.08 6.11
CA GLU A 207 -3.25 -16.01 5.40
C GLU A 207 -1.80 -15.54 5.44
N ALA A 208 -0.86 -16.47 5.27
CA ALA A 208 0.54 -16.12 5.16
C ALA A 208 0.76 -15.23 3.92
N GLY A 209 1.21 -13.98 4.15
CA GLY A 209 1.37 -12.96 3.13
C GLY A 209 0.50 -11.73 3.34
N ASP A 210 -0.59 -11.86 4.11
CA ASP A 210 -1.45 -10.73 4.47
C ASP A 210 -0.70 -9.68 5.30
N SER A 211 -1.26 -8.46 5.35
CA SER A 211 -0.76 -7.35 6.16
C SER A 211 -1.76 -6.96 7.24
N LEU A 212 -1.25 -6.48 8.38
CA LEU A 212 -2.06 -5.93 9.46
C LEU A 212 -2.00 -4.41 9.43
N GLY A 213 -3.14 -3.76 9.27
CA GLY A 213 -3.30 -2.34 9.47
C GLY A 213 -3.51 -2.00 10.93
N LEU A 214 -2.78 -1.01 11.42
CA LEU A 214 -2.86 -0.58 12.82
C LEU A 214 -2.98 0.95 12.90
N PHE A 215 -3.92 1.42 13.71
CA PHE A 215 -4.10 2.84 13.99
C PHE A 215 -3.16 3.26 15.14
N PRO A 216 -2.16 4.12 14.89
CA PRO A 216 -1.19 4.48 15.90
C PRO A 216 -1.66 5.68 16.74
N ALA A 217 -0.89 6.04 17.77
CA ALA A 217 -1.03 7.31 18.47
C ALA A 217 0.27 8.13 18.40
N ASN A 218 0.12 9.45 18.25
CA ASN A 218 1.22 10.41 18.31
C ASN A 218 1.96 10.35 19.65
N ALA A 219 3.23 10.76 19.64
CA ALA A 219 4.01 10.84 20.86
C ALA A 219 3.41 11.94 21.78
N PRO A 220 3.08 11.64 23.05
CA PRO A 220 2.48 12.63 23.95
C PRO A 220 3.30 13.92 24.06
N ALA A 221 4.63 13.80 24.15
CA ALA A 221 5.51 14.97 24.20
C ALA A 221 5.46 15.86 22.95
N LEU A 222 5.21 15.28 21.76
CA LEU A 222 5.02 16.07 20.54
C LEU A 222 3.69 16.80 20.56
N VAL A 223 2.63 16.09 20.98
CA VAL A 223 1.28 16.67 21.14
C VAL A 223 1.31 17.84 22.12
N ASP A 224 1.88 17.63 23.30
CA ASP A 224 1.95 18.64 24.35
C ASP A 224 2.78 19.86 23.89
N ALA A 225 3.85 19.64 23.11
CA ALA A 225 4.63 20.72 22.52
C ALA A 225 3.87 21.51 21.44
N VAL A 226 3.06 20.85 20.60
CA VAL A 226 2.18 21.53 19.63
C VAL A 226 1.14 22.37 20.35
N ILE A 227 0.47 21.84 21.37
CA ILE A 227 -0.53 22.57 22.16
C ILE A 227 0.08 23.79 22.85
N ALA A 228 1.28 23.64 23.40
CA ALA A 228 2.02 24.74 24.01
C ALA A 228 2.35 25.86 23.00
N GLU A 229 2.77 25.50 21.79
CA GLU A 229 3.09 26.49 20.74
C GLU A 229 1.84 27.26 20.27
N LEU A 230 0.69 26.59 20.21
CA LEU A 230 -0.61 27.24 19.96
C LEU A 230 -1.03 28.19 21.09
N GLY A 231 -0.47 28.03 22.30
CA GLY A 231 -0.93 28.72 23.50
C GLY A 231 -2.31 28.26 23.97
N ALA A 232 -2.70 27.03 23.62
CA ALA A 232 -4.00 26.44 23.98
C ALA A 232 -3.91 25.62 25.28
N ARG A 233 -5.06 25.29 25.86
CA ARG A 233 -5.14 24.34 26.99
C ARG A 233 -5.37 22.92 26.45
N PRO A 234 -4.64 21.90 26.96
CA PRO A 234 -4.84 20.52 26.52
C PRO A 234 -6.28 20.01 26.70
N GLU A 235 -6.95 20.45 27.77
CA GLU A 235 -8.30 20.04 28.17
C GLU A 235 -9.40 20.83 27.45
N ARG A 236 -9.04 21.72 26.50
CA ARG A 236 -10.04 22.43 25.70
C ARG A 236 -10.88 21.41 24.93
N MET A 237 -12.18 21.43 25.17
CA MET A 237 -13.13 20.57 24.48
C MET A 237 -13.37 21.08 23.06
N ILE A 238 -13.31 20.18 22.08
CA ILE A 238 -13.66 20.40 20.67
C ILE A 238 -14.55 19.25 20.26
N GLY A 239 -15.85 19.52 20.10
CA GLY A 239 -16.88 18.48 20.01
C GLY A 239 -16.95 17.66 21.30
N THR A 240 -16.71 16.34 21.20
CA THR A 240 -16.82 15.39 22.31
C THR A 240 -15.48 15.01 22.96
N GLN A 241 -14.36 15.48 22.42
CA GLN A 241 -13.01 15.12 22.88
C GLN A 241 -12.19 16.37 23.25
N THR A 242 -11.11 16.15 24.01
CA THR A 242 -10.14 17.22 24.29
C THR A 242 -9.26 17.48 23.06
N LEU A 243 -8.71 18.69 22.94
CA LEU A 243 -7.69 19.01 21.94
C LEU A 243 -6.52 18.02 21.99
N ARG A 244 -6.12 17.61 23.19
CA ARG A 244 -5.05 16.64 23.39
C ARG A 244 -5.40 15.26 22.83
N ASP A 245 -6.64 14.78 23.02
CA ASP A 245 -7.08 13.49 22.48
C ASP A 245 -7.14 13.50 20.94
N HIS A 246 -7.67 14.57 20.36
CA HIS A 246 -7.69 14.78 18.90
C HIS A 246 -6.27 14.71 18.32
N LEU A 247 -5.33 15.48 18.88
CA LEU A 247 -3.94 15.49 18.41
C LEU A 247 -3.20 14.18 18.71
N LEU A 248 -3.64 13.39 19.68
CA LEU A 248 -3.05 12.08 19.97
C LEU A 248 -3.47 11.02 18.94
N LYS A 249 -4.74 11.02 18.51
CA LYS A 249 -5.35 9.88 17.81
C LYS A 249 -5.87 10.18 16.41
N ASP A 250 -6.30 11.41 16.18
CA ASP A 250 -7.15 11.73 15.02
C ASP A 250 -6.39 12.51 13.95
N TYR A 251 -5.33 13.26 14.31
CA TYR A 251 -4.58 14.12 13.38
C TYR A 251 -3.10 13.79 13.26
N ALA A 252 -2.56 13.88 12.04
CA ALA A 252 -1.16 13.65 11.75
C ALA A 252 -0.30 14.85 12.14
N LEU A 253 0.73 14.61 12.97
CA LEU A 253 1.72 15.63 13.38
C LEU A 253 3.08 15.46 12.69
N GLY A 254 3.13 14.61 11.67
CA GLY A 254 4.27 14.44 10.78
C GLY A 254 4.43 15.65 9.86
N ALA A 255 4.67 15.42 8.57
CA ALA A 255 4.87 16.49 7.59
C ALA A 255 3.71 17.50 7.62
N ALA A 256 4.00 18.78 7.80
CA ALA A 256 2.99 19.83 7.92
C ALA A 256 2.18 19.99 6.62
N PRO A 257 0.84 19.86 6.60
CA PRO A 257 0.04 19.90 5.38
C PRO A 257 0.00 21.28 4.73
N ASP A 258 -0.34 21.32 3.44
CA ASP A 258 -0.44 22.57 2.66
C ASP A 258 -1.51 23.50 3.25
N ASN A 259 -2.63 22.94 3.75
CA ASN A 259 -3.69 23.69 4.42
C ASN A 259 -3.21 24.40 5.69
N LEU A 260 -2.26 23.81 6.45
CA LEU A 260 -1.65 24.48 7.59
C LEU A 260 -0.86 25.71 7.15
N TYR A 261 -0.11 25.63 6.05
CA TYR A 261 0.58 26.80 5.51
C TYR A 261 -0.39 27.86 4.97
N GLN A 262 -1.52 27.44 4.37
CA GLN A 262 -2.58 28.36 3.96
C GLN A 262 -3.14 29.11 5.18
N LEU A 263 -3.47 28.42 6.27
CA LEU A 263 -3.92 29.03 7.52
C LEU A 263 -2.87 30.00 8.10
N LEU A 264 -1.61 29.58 8.17
CA LEU A 264 -0.51 30.43 8.66
C LEU A 264 -0.32 31.68 7.79
N SER A 265 -0.59 31.61 6.49
CA SER A 265 -0.52 32.77 5.60
C SER A 265 -1.57 33.84 5.92
N LEU A 266 -2.72 33.45 6.47
CA LEU A 266 -3.78 34.36 6.89
C LEU A 266 -3.45 35.03 8.23
N LEU A 267 -2.62 34.38 9.05
CA LEU A 267 -2.24 34.83 10.40
C LEU A 267 -0.89 35.57 10.43
N THR A 268 -0.19 35.64 9.31
CA THR A 268 1.12 36.30 9.20
C THR A 268 1.07 37.48 8.22
N SER A 269 2.12 38.29 8.20
CA SER A 269 2.23 39.46 7.32
C SER A 269 3.62 39.57 6.67
N GLY A 270 3.75 40.48 5.70
CA GLY A 270 5.02 40.77 5.04
C GLY A 270 5.70 39.54 4.41
N ALA A 271 7.00 39.39 4.68
CA ALA A 271 7.79 38.28 4.15
C ALA A 271 7.34 36.90 4.67
N ALA A 272 6.84 36.83 5.92
CA ALA A 272 6.33 35.59 6.50
C ALA A 272 5.09 35.10 5.75
N ARG A 273 4.15 36.00 5.45
CA ARG A 273 2.95 35.67 4.65
C ARG A 273 3.31 35.12 3.28
N LYS A 274 4.19 35.80 2.54
CA LYS A 274 4.64 35.34 1.21
C LYS A 274 5.27 33.95 1.28
N LYS A 275 6.07 33.68 2.31
CA LYS A 275 6.69 32.38 2.54
C LYS A 275 5.67 31.29 2.85
N ALA A 276 4.67 31.57 3.68
CA ALA A 276 3.59 30.63 3.96
C ALA A 276 2.76 30.33 2.70
N GLN A 277 2.49 31.34 1.85
CA GLN A 277 1.82 31.15 0.56
C GLN A 277 2.63 30.26 -0.39
N ALA A 278 3.95 30.48 -0.48
CA ALA A 278 4.84 29.66 -1.30
C ALA A 278 4.86 28.19 -0.82
N LEU A 279 4.94 27.94 0.48
CA LEU A 279 4.87 26.57 1.02
C LEU A 279 3.50 25.91 0.76
N ALA A 280 2.41 26.68 0.84
CA ALA A 280 1.07 26.19 0.54
C ALA A 280 0.88 25.86 -0.95
N SER A 281 1.52 26.59 -1.86
CA SER A 281 1.54 26.28 -3.32
C SER A 281 2.57 25.20 -3.67
N GLY A 282 3.35 24.74 -2.69
CA GLY A 282 4.31 23.67 -2.85
C GLY A 282 5.70 24.05 -3.28
N GLU A 283 5.99 25.35 -3.33
CA GLU A 283 7.34 25.88 -3.41
C GLU A 283 8.09 25.65 -2.09
N ASP A 284 9.42 25.61 -2.14
CA ASP A 284 10.27 25.46 -0.97
C ASP A 284 11.36 26.53 -0.95
N PRO A 285 11.02 27.79 -0.62
CA PRO A 285 11.94 28.92 -0.74
C PRO A 285 13.18 28.80 0.16
N ASP A 286 13.11 28.01 1.22
CA ASP A 286 14.23 27.80 2.16
C ASP A 286 14.90 26.43 1.99
N GLY A 287 14.39 25.55 1.11
CA GLY A 287 14.91 24.20 0.90
C GLY A 287 14.76 23.26 2.11
N ASP A 288 13.79 23.52 2.99
CA ASP A 288 13.59 22.75 4.22
C ASP A 288 12.20 22.13 4.38
N ALA A 289 11.30 22.26 3.40
CA ALA A 289 9.92 21.80 3.47
C ALA A 289 9.80 20.28 3.76
N ALA A 290 10.74 19.48 3.26
CA ALA A 290 10.81 18.03 3.50
C ALA A 290 11.00 17.66 4.99
N TYR A 291 11.44 18.61 5.83
CA TYR A 291 11.77 18.39 7.23
C TYR A 291 10.85 19.12 8.22
N LEU A 292 9.88 19.88 7.70
CA LEU A 292 8.90 20.59 8.51
C LEU A 292 7.77 19.65 8.91
N ASP A 293 7.79 19.25 10.19
CA ASP A 293 6.61 18.70 10.84
C ASP A 293 5.64 19.81 11.26
N VAL A 294 4.46 19.45 11.77
CA VAL A 294 3.48 20.42 12.29
C VAL A 294 4.10 21.39 13.31
N LEU A 295 4.85 20.89 14.30
CA LEU A 295 5.50 21.76 15.28
C LEU A 295 6.59 22.66 14.65
N GLY A 296 7.32 22.13 13.68
CA GLY A 296 8.35 22.86 12.93
C GLY A 296 7.76 23.97 12.07
N ALA A 297 6.59 23.74 11.48
CA ALA A 297 5.84 24.77 10.76
C ALA A 297 5.39 25.89 11.71
N LEU A 298 4.86 25.56 12.89
CA LEU A 298 4.50 26.58 13.89
C LEU A 298 5.73 27.41 14.32
N HIS A 299 6.85 26.76 14.64
CA HIS A 299 8.10 27.46 14.96
C HIS A 299 8.64 28.34 13.81
N LYS A 300 8.40 27.93 12.56
CA LYS A 300 8.84 28.69 11.37
C LYS A 300 8.05 29.98 11.17
N PHE A 301 6.82 30.02 11.67
CA PHE A 301 5.91 31.17 11.59
C PHE A 301 5.53 31.65 12.99
N PRO A 302 6.51 32.14 13.78
CA PRO A 302 6.29 32.46 15.20
C PRO A 302 5.23 33.55 15.37
N GLY A 303 4.40 33.40 16.39
CA GLY A 303 3.32 34.35 16.70
C GLY A 303 2.01 34.10 15.95
N ALA A 304 2.01 33.24 14.92
CA ALA A 304 0.77 32.73 14.33
C ALA A 304 0.16 31.68 15.27
N ARG A 305 -0.83 32.10 16.07
CA ARG A 305 -1.56 31.24 17.01
C ARG A 305 -2.98 31.05 16.53
N PRO A 306 -3.24 30.09 15.61
CA PRO A 306 -4.60 29.78 15.19
C PRO A 306 -5.44 29.33 16.39
N ASP A 307 -6.74 29.57 16.31
CA ASP A 307 -7.67 28.92 17.22
C ASP A 307 -7.55 27.39 17.08
N ALA A 308 -7.72 26.65 18.17
CA ALA A 308 -7.50 25.21 18.21
C ALA A 308 -8.42 24.44 17.25
N GLU A 309 -9.67 24.88 17.07
CA GLU A 309 -10.62 24.20 16.18
C GLU A 309 -10.22 24.38 14.71
N VAL A 310 -9.94 25.64 14.31
CA VAL A 310 -9.45 25.98 12.96
C VAL A 310 -8.10 25.33 12.66
N PHE A 311 -7.26 25.17 13.68
CA PHE A 311 -5.99 24.45 13.53
C PHE A 311 -6.20 22.98 13.20
N LEU A 312 -7.12 22.28 13.87
CA LEU A 312 -7.43 20.88 13.58
C LEU A 312 -7.98 20.71 12.15
N GLU A 313 -8.84 21.62 11.68
CA GLU A 313 -9.36 21.62 10.31
C GLU A 313 -8.26 21.78 9.23
N ALA A 314 -7.13 22.38 9.60
CA ALA A 314 -5.99 22.55 8.71
C ALA A 314 -5.01 21.36 8.70
N LEU A 315 -5.21 20.36 9.56
CA LEU A 315 -4.37 19.16 9.65
C LEU A 315 -4.90 18.00 8.81
N ASP A 316 -4.00 17.10 8.40
CA ASP A 316 -4.39 15.81 7.82
C ASP A 316 -4.82 14.83 8.92
N GLU A 317 -5.76 13.94 8.62
CA GLU A 317 -6.14 12.84 9.50
C GLU A 317 -4.98 11.86 9.72
N LEU A 318 -4.83 11.34 10.94
CA LEU A 318 -3.87 10.31 11.26
C LEU A 318 -4.25 8.99 10.58
N GLN A 319 -3.38 8.51 9.71
CA GLN A 319 -3.62 7.30 8.91
C GLN A 319 -3.09 6.05 9.64
N PRO A 320 -3.75 4.88 9.48
CA PRO A 320 -3.20 3.61 9.94
C PRO A 320 -1.92 3.27 9.16
N ARG A 321 -1.13 2.35 9.73
CA ARG A 321 0.07 1.81 9.08
C ARG A 321 -0.07 0.32 8.87
N LEU A 322 0.19 -0.17 7.65
CA LEU A 322 0.29 -1.60 7.41
C LEU A 322 1.67 -2.15 7.77
N TYR A 323 1.67 -3.36 8.29
CA TYR A 323 2.83 -4.20 8.53
C TYR A 323 2.58 -5.60 7.96
N SER A 324 3.49 -6.11 7.13
CA SER A 324 3.42 -7.50 6.65
C SER A 324 3.43 -8.45 7.85
N ILE A 325 2.51 -9.41 7.87
CA ILE A 325 2.39 -10.36 8.98
C ILE A 325 3.58 -11.32 8.96
N SER A 326 4.12 -11.58 10.15
CA SER A 326 5.30 -12.44 10.37
C SER A 326 5.04 -13.73 11.13
N SER A 327 3.78 -14.06 11.40
CA SER A 327 3.30 -15.32 11.98
C SER A 327 2.52 -16.16 10.96
N SER A 328 2.39 -17.46 11.20
CA SER A 328 1.53 -18.35 10.40
C SER A 328 0.24 -18.64 11.18
N PRO A 329 -0.95 -18.52 10.58
CA PRO A 329 -2.22 -18.81 11.28
C PRO A 329 -2.30 -20.27 11.76
N LYS A 330 -1.55 -21.19 11.11
CA LYS A 330 -1.51 -22.62 11.47
C LYS A 330 -0.53 -22.94 12.61
N MET A 331 0.49 -22.11 12.82
CA MET A 331 1.46 -22.29 13.93
C MET A 331 1.15 -21.40 15.13
N ASP A 332 0.58 -20.22 14.88
CA ASP A 332 0.43 -19.12 15.82
C ASP A 332 -1.07 -18.82 16.03
N THR A 333 -1.85 -19.85 16.38
CA THR A 333 -3.31 -19.71 16.53
C THR A 333 -3.66 -18.63 17.56
N GLY A 334 -4.54 -17.71 17.16
CA GLY A 334 -4.98 -16.60 18.01
C GLY A 334 -3.97 -15.45 18.13
N ILE A 335 -2.82 -15.51 17.46
CA ILE A 335 -1.77 -14.48 17.56
C ILE A 335 -1.33 -14.03 16.16
N VAL A 336 -1.25 -12.71 15.97
CA VAL A 336 -0.58 -12.12 14.82
C VAL A 336 0.73 -11.45 15.24
N SER A 337 1.83 -11.77 14.54
CA SER A 337 3.14 -11.20 14.84
C SER A 337 3.59 -10.21 13.76
N LEU A 338 4.27 -9.13 14.14
CA LEU A 338 4.85 -8.14 13.22
C LEU A 338 6.36 -7.96 13.46
N THR A 339 7.08 -7.50 12.43
CA THR A 339 8.51 -7.13 12.52
C THR A 339 8.67 -5.63 12.24
N VAL A 340 8.90 -4.83 13.28
CA VAL A 340 8.74 -3.37 13.24
C VAL A 340 10.05 -2.65 13.57
N ASP A 341 10.64 -1.95 12.59
CA ASP A 341 11.80 -1.06 12.82
C ASP A 341 11.33 0.27 13.41
N ALA A 342 11.72 0.56 14.65
CA ALA A 342 11.35 1.80 15.34
C ALA A 342 12.14 2.99 14.79
N VAL A 343 11.50 3.70 13.87
CA VAL A 343 12.12 4.81 13.11
C VAL A 343 12.41 5.99 14.03
N ARG A 344 13.68 6.37 14.09
CA ARG A 344 14.16 7.56 14.79
C ARG A 344 15.23 8.23 13.98
N TYR A 345 15.21 9.56 13.96
CA TYR A 345 16.27 10.33 13.32
C TYR A 345 16.37 11.71 13.96
N ASN A 346 17.59 12.23 14.03
CA ASN A 346 17.80 13.60 14.47
C ASN A 346 17.58 14.54 13.28
N HIS A 347 16.80 15.59 13.48
CA HIS A 347 16.73 16.69 12.55
C HIS A 347 16.92 18.01 13.30
N ARG A 348 18.00 18.72 12.96
CA ARG A 348 18.49 19.88 13.72
C ARG A 348 18.66 19.49 15.20
N SER A 349 18.01 20.19 16.11
CA SER A 349 18.07 19.96 17.56
C SER A 349 16.95 19.03 18.10
N ARG A 350 16.11 18.46 17.24
CA ARG A 350 14.98 17.61 17.66
C ARG A 350 15.14 16.16 17.20
N LEU A 351 14.92 15.25 18.14
CA LEU A 351 14.70 13.84 17.82
C LEU A 351 13.31 13.68 17.20
N ARG A 352 13.25 13.06 16.02
CA ARG A 352 12.02 12.69 15.32
C ARG A 352 11.73 11.22 15.54
N LEU A 353 10.46 10.90 15.76
CA LEU A 353 9.97 9.56 16.01
C LEU A 353 8.94 9.20 14.93
N GLY A 354 9.07 8.02 14.32
CA GLY A 354 8.03 7.48 13.44
C GLY A 354 6.81 7.10 14.26
N VAL A 355 5.62 7.60 13.89
CA VAL A 355 4.42 7.54 14.74
C VAL A 355 4.06 6.11 15.15
N ALA A 356 3.74 5.25 14.18
CA ALA A 356 3.33 3.87 14.43
C ALA A 356 4.45 2.98 14.98
N SER A 357 5.65 3.07 14.41
CA SER A 357 6.74 2.17 14.77
C SER A 357 7.25 2.40 16.20
N THR A 358 7.31 3.64 16.66
CA THR A 358 7.66 3.95 18.05
C THR A 358 6.46 3.84 19.00
N HIS A 359 5.23 3.95 18.50
CA HIS A 359 4.04 3.62 19.28
C HIS A 359 4.09 2.15 19.71
N LEU A 360 4.29 1.23 18.77
CA LEU A 360 4.40 -0.21 19.02
C LEU A 360 5.70 -0.58 19.74
N GLY A 361 6.84 -0.09 19.25
CA GLY A 361 8.16 -0.49 19.74
C GLY A 361 8.51 0.04 21.13
N GLU A 362 7.88 1.13 21.60
CA GLU A 362 8.30 1.79 22.84
C GLU A 362 7.16 2.17 23.78
N ARG A 363 6.06 2.73 23.26
CA ARG A 363 5.10 3.47 24.09
C ARG A 363 3.90 2.64 24.52
N LEU A 364 3.47 1.70 23.69
CA LEU A 364 2.26 0.93 23.94
C LEU A 364 2.50 -0.07 25.09
N PRO A 365 1.75 0.01 26.20
CA PRO A 365 1.83 -0.97 27.27
C PRO A 365 1.16 -2.28 26.86
N GLU A 366 1.68 -3.41 27.37
CA GLU A 366 1.03 -4.72 27.26
C GLU A 366 -0.41 -4.68 27.79
N GLN A 367 -1.27 -5.51 27.21
CA GLN A 367 -2.71 -5.61 27.51
C GLN A 367 -3.52 -4.36 27.15
N THR A 368 -2.95 -3.41 26.41
CA THR A 368 -3.69 -2.27 25.87
C THR A 368 -4.40 -2.67 24.58
N LYS A 369 -5.64 -2.22 24.41
CA LYS A 369 -6.37 -2.41 23.16
C LYS A 369 -5.87 -1.48 22.06
N VAL A 370 -5.68 -2.02 20.87
CA VAL A 370 -5.33 -1.28 19.64
C VAL A 370 -6.37 -1.54 18.55
N LYS A 371 -6.68 -0.52 17.77
CA LYS A 371 -7.53 -0.68 16.58
C LYS A 371 -6.69 -1.26 15.45
N ILE A 372 -7.15 -2.39 14.92
CA ILE A 372 -6.52 -3.11 13.82
C ILE A 372 -7.52 -3.50 12.75
N TYR A 373 -7.03 -3.77 11.56
CA TYR A 373 -7.77 -4.44 10.50
C TYR A 373 -6.80 -5.29 9.67
N LEU A 374 -7.34 -6.29 9.00
CA LEU A 374 -6.60 -7.11 8.06
C LEU A 374 -6.67 -6.49 6.67
N GLN A 375 -5.51 -6.31 6.03
CA GLN A 375 -5.39 -6.05 4.61
C GLN A 375 -5.00 -7.34 3.90
N LYS A 376 -5.88 -7.85 3.04
CA LYS A 376 -5.58 -9.03 2.24
C LYS A 376 -4.46 -8.75 1.25
N ALA A 377 -3.55 -9.71 1.11
CA ALA A 377 -2.46 -9.62 0.15
C ALA A 377 -3.01 -9.62 -1.29
N HIS A 378 -2.58 -8.65 -2.10
CA HIS A 378 -2.93 -8.59 -3.52
C HIS A 378 -1.99 -9.49 -4.33
N GLY A 379 -2.26 -10.80 -4.31
CA GLY A 379 -1.45 -11.76 -5.04
C GLY A 379 -0.05 -11.93 -4.46
N PHE A 380 0.14 -11.75 -3.16
CA PHE A 380 1.38 -12.08 -2.44
C PHE A 380 1.10 -13.21 -1.43
N ALA A 381 1.04 -14.45 -1.92
CA ALA A 381 0.71 -15.63 -1.12
C ALA A 381 1.52 -16.85 -1.61
N LEU A 382 1.66 -17.84 -0.73
CA LEU A 382 2.28 -19.12 -1.07
C LEU A 382 1.55 -19.83 -2.23
N PRO A 383 2.24 -20.65 -3.04
CA PRO A 383 1.59 -21.42 -4.09
C PRO A 383 0.63 -22.44 -3.49
N ALA A 384 -0.56 -22.59 -4.10
CA ALA A 384 -1.53 -23.61 -3.69
C ALA A 384 -0.97 -25.04 -3.79
N ASP A 385 -0.09 -25.29 -4.78
CA ASP A 385 0.66 -26.54 -4.90
C ASP A 385 1.88 -26.52 -3.96
N LEU A 386 1.77 -27.27 -2.86
CA LEU A 386 2.80 -27.38 -1.81
C LEU A 386 4.13 -28.01 -2.30
N THR A 387 4.13 -28.65 -3.47
CA THR A 387 5.35 -29.21 -4.08
C THR A 387 6.22 -28.15 -4.74
N LYS A 388 5.67 -26.95 -5.01
CA LYS A 388 6.42 -25.86 -5.62
C LYS A 388 7.49 -25.33 -4.68
N ASP A 389 8.67 -25.17 -5.24
CA ASP A 389 9.79 -24.51 -4.57
C ASP A 389 9.51 -23.01 -4.43
N VAL A 390 10.04 -22.41 -3.37
CA VAL A 390 9.86 -21.00 -3.05
C VAL A 390 11.22 -20.35 -2.76
N ILE A 391 11.48 -19.24 -3.44
CA ILE A 391 12.63 -18.36 -3.23
C ILE A 391 12.13 -17.05 -2.65
N MET A 392 12.73 -16.63 -1.55
CA MET A 392 12.31 -15.47 -0.76
C MET A 392 13.48 -14.50 -0.64
N CYS A 393 13.27 -13.23 -0.97
CA CYS A 393 14.28 -12.18 -0.87
C CYS A 393 13.76 -11.03 0.01
N GLY A 394 14.22 -10.98 1.25
CA GLY A 394 13.68 -10.06 2.26
C GLY A 394 14.74 -9.53 3.22
N PRO A 395 15.54 -8.53 2.82
CA PRO A 395 16.47 -7.88 3.73
C PRO A 395 15.74 -7.03 4.78
N GLY A 396 16.33 -6.89 5.97
CA GLY A 396 15.76 -6.04 7.02
C GLY A 396 14.41 -6.56 7.54
N THR A 397 13.45 -5.65 7.71
CA THR A 397 12.06 -5.96 8.06
C THR A 397 11.32 -6.70 6.95
N GLY A 398 11.86 -6.72 5.71
CA GLY A 398 11.33 -7.52 4.61
C GLY A 398 11.35 -9.03 4.86
N ILE A 399 11.99 -9.50 5.94
CA ILE A 399 11.89 -10.90 6.38
C ILE A 399 10.50 -11.26 6.91
N ALA A 400 9.67 -10.28 7.30
CA ALA A 400 8.40 -10.49 7.97
C ALA A 400 7.52 -11.56 7.29
N PRO A 401 7.08 -11.40 6.02
CA PRO A 401 6.24 -12.41 5.40
C PRO A 401 6.96 -13.73 5.17
N PHE A 402 8.29 -13.74 5.05
CA PHE A 402 9.06 -14.97 4.82
C PHE A 402 9.21 -15.81 6.08
N ARG A 403 9.21 -15.17 7.26
CA ARG A 403 9.01 -15.88 8.52
C ARG A 403 7.64 -16.55 8.54
N SER A 404 6.58 -15.83 8.15
CA SER A 404 5.23 -16.39 8.04
C SER A 404 5.18 -17.58 7.06
N PHE A 405 5.76 -17.45 5.87
CA PHE A 405 5.80 -18.49 4.85
C PHE A 405 6.52 -19.75 5.32
N LEU A 406 7.70 -19.60 5.94
CA LEU A 406 8.46 -20.75 6.43
C LEU A 406 7.71 -21.50 7.54
N ARG A 407 7.06 -20.77 8.47
CA ARG A 407 6.23 -21.37 9.52
C ARG A 407 5.00 -22.07 8.94
N GLU A 408 4.35 -21.47 7.96
CA GLU A 408 3.19 -22.04 7.27
C GLU A 408 3.56 -23.34 6.52
N ARG A 409 4.71 -23.34 5.84
CA ARG A 409 5.24 -24.52 5.13
C ARG A 409 5.69 -25.62 6.09
N ALA A 410 6.23 -25.26 7.25
CA ALA A 410 6.51 -26.22 8.32
C ALA A 410 5.21 -26.87 8.82
N ALA A 411 4.18 -26.07 9.14
CA ALA A 411 2.89 -26.55 9.64
C ALA A 411 2.17 -27.50 8.66
N THR A 412 2.32 -27.23 7.36
CA THR A 412 1.70 -28.01 6.28
C THR A 412 2.55 -29.17 5.79
N ASN A 413 3.78 -29.35 6.33
CA ASN A 413 4.76 -30.32 5.84
C ASN A 413 4.98 -30.22 4.32
N ALA A 414 5.04 -28.99 3.79
CA ALA A 414 5.13 -28.75 2.35
C ALA A 414 6.46 -29.31 1.80
N PRO A 415 6.43 -30.23 0.80
CA PRO A 415 7.63 -30.91 0.33
C PRO A 415 8.51 -30.08 -0.61
N GLY A 416 7.97 -29.00 -1.21
CA GLY A 416 8.76 -28.10 -2.04
C GLY A 416 9.82 -27.36 -1.22
N ARG A 417 10.95 -27.07 -1.85
CA ARG A 417 12.15 -26.52 -1.22
C ARG A 417 12.01 -25.02 -0.97
N ASN A 418 12.63 -24.52 0.10
CA ASN A 418 12.63 -23.11 0.47
C ASN A 418 14.05 -22.53 0.46
N TRP A 419 14.22 -21.37 -0.18
CA TRP A 419 15.46 -20.62 -0.18
C TRP A 419 15.21 -19.18 0.27
N LEU A 420 15.85 -18.76 1.36
CA LEU A 420 15.83 -17.38 1.82
C LEU A 420 17.14 -16.65 1.49
N PHE A 421 17.03 -15.51 0.80
CA PHE A 421 18.04 -14.46 0.73
C PHE A 421 17.71 -13.40 1.79
N TYR A 422 18.54 -13.34 2.82
CA TYR A 422 18.41 -12.38 3.91
C TYR A 422 19.62 -11.45 3.93
N GLY A 423 19.41 -10.19 4.27
CA GLY A 423 20.50 -9.26 4.47
C GLY A 423 20.20 -8.17 5.48
N HIS A 424 21.25 -7.71 6.15
CA HIS A 424 21.20 -6.57 7.05
C HIS A 424 22.57 -5.85 7.09
N GLN A 425 22.72 -4.93 8.03
CA GLN A 425 23.96 -4.22 8.33
C GLN A 425 25.01 -5.16 8.92
N ARG A 426 24.73 -5.82 10.06
CA ARG A 426 25.70 -6.66 10.76
C ARG A 426 25.13 -7.98 11.20
N GLN A 427 25.89 -9.06 11.02
CA GLN A 427 25.50 -10.40 11.46
C GLN A 427 25.33 -10.48 12.98
N ALA A 428 26.23 -9.83 13.72
CA ALA A 428 26.27 -9.92 15.18
C ALA A 428 25.07 -9.24 15.85
N THR A 429 24.52 -8.18 15.25
CA THR A 429 23.48 -7.37 15.88
C THR A 429 22.13 -7.46 15.21
N ASP A 430 22.07 -7.85 13.93
CA ASP A 430 20.85 -7.69 13.15
C ASP A 430 20.43 -8.97 12.42
N PHE A 431 20.91 -10.14 12.82
CA PHE A 431 20.43 -11.38 12.25
C PHE A 431 19.08 -11.77 12.86
N PHE A 432 18.01 -11.14 12.37
CA PHE A 432 16.66 -11.35 12.90
C PHE A 432 16.25 -12.82 12.82
N TYR A 433 15.67 -13.32 13.90
CA TYR A 433 15.17 -14.69 14.01
C TYR A 433 16.24 -15.77 13.75
N LYS A 434 17.53 -15.46 13.99
CA LYS A 434 18.67 -16.35 13.74
C LYS A 434 18.45 -17.79 14.21
N ASP A 435 18.06 -17.97 15.48
CA ASP A 435 17.92 -19.31 16.06
C ASP A 435 16.75 -20.07 15.42
N GLU A 436 15.64 -19.40 15.14
CA GLU A 436 14.50 -19.97 14.43
C GLU A 436 14.87 -20.37 12.99
N LEU A 437 15.59 -19.52 12.26
CA LEU A 437 16.03 -19.82 10.89
C LEU A 437 17.03 -20.97 10.84
N ASN A 438 17.92 -21.09 11.83
CA ASN A 438 18.84 -22.22 11.93
C ASN A 438 18.09 -23.52 12.25
N ALA A 439 17.13 -23.49 13.18
CA ALA A 439 16.29 -24.65 13.48
C ALA A 439 15.51 -25.13 12.24
N LEU A 440 14.88 -24.20 11.51
CA LEU A 440 14.16 -24.52 10.27
C LEU A 440 15.08 -25.13 9.20
N LYS A 441 16.36 -24.75 9.18
CA LYS A 441 17.36 -25.33 8.26
C LYS A 441 17.78 -26.74 8.68
N ASP A 442 17.91 -26.98 9.98
CA ASP A 442 18.23 -28.29 10.53
C ASP A 442 17.08 -29.27 10.26
N ASP A 443 15.83 -28.81 10.43
CA ASP A 443 14.59 -29.53 10.15
C ASP A 443 14.28 -29.70 8.65
N LYS A 444 15.14 -29.18 7.76
CA LYS A 444 15.01 -29.21 6.30
C LYS A 444 13.78 -28.50 5.73
N VAL A 445 13.10 -27.68 6.54
CA VAL A 445 12.10 -26.72 6.05
C VAL A 445 12.80 -25.63 5.24
N LEU A 446 13.89 -25.05 5.75
CA LEU A 446 14.69 -24.05 5.04
C LEU A 446 15.90 -24.73 4.35
N ASN A 447 15.79 -25.03 3.06
CA ASN A 447 16.83 -25.78 2.34
C ASN A 447 18.08 -24.95 2.07
N ARG A 448 17.94 -23.64 1.84
CA ARG A 448 19.06 -22.72 1.62
C ARG A 448 18.84 -21.37 2.30
N LEU A 449 19.90 -20.85 2.90
CA LEU A 449 19.95 -19.54 3.51
C LEU A 449 21.18 -18.79 3.00
N SER A 450 20.95 -17.73 2.24
CA SER A 450 22.00 -16.86 1.68
C SER A 450 22.00 -15.52 2.43
N LEU A 451 23.13 -15.19 3.05
CA LEU A 451 23.24 -14.07 3.98
C LEU A 451 24.10 -12.93 3.39
N ALA A 452 23.62 -11.70 3.49
CA ALA A 452 24.32 -10.50 3.04
C ALA A 452 24.50 -9.48 4.19
N TRP A 453 25.74 -9.10 4.48
CA TRP A 453 26.06 -8.18 5.58
C TRP A 453 26.78 -6.95 5.03
N SER A 454 26.08 -5.82 5.00
CA SER A 454 26.59 -4.61 4.35
C SER A 454 27.69 -3.89 5.14
N ARG A 455 27.96 -4.27 6.40
CA ARG A 455 28.94 -3.60 7.27
C ARG A 455 29.94 -4.53 7.98
N ASP A 456 29.93 -5.82 7.70
CA ASP A 456 30.85 -6.78 8.36
C ASP A 456 32.20 -6.93 7.64
N GLY A 457 32.27 -6.53 6.36
CA GLY A 457 33.50 -6.55 5.56
C GLY A 457 33.94 -5.16 5.09
N ASN A 458 35.02 -5.13 4.30
CA ASN A 458 35.51 -3.90 3.65
C ASN A 458 34.60 -3.43 2.51
N GLU A 459 33.90 -4.37 1.87
CA GLU A 459 32.96 -4.12 0.79
C GLU A 459 31.53 -4.33 1.30
N LYS A 460 30.60 -3.53 0.77
CA LYS A 460 29.18 -3.66 1.12
C LYS A 460 28.56 -4.78 0.30
N THR A 461 28.18 -5.87 0.96
CA THR A 461 27.44 -6.97 0.32
C THR A 461 25.94 -6.84 0.58
N TYR A 462 25.15 -6.92 -0.49
CA TYR A 462 23.69 -6.93 -0.45
C TYR A 462 23.11 -8.23 -1.02
N VAL A 463 21.79 -8.40 -0.92
CA VAL A 463 21.09 -9.63 -1.34
C VAL A 463 21.23 -9.90 -2.84
N GLN A 464 21.20 -8.85 -3.67
CA GLN A 464 21.41 -8.96 -5.12
C GLN A 464 22.80 -9.49 -5.49
N ASP A 465 23.81 -9.22 -4.66
CA ASP A 465 25.17 -9.73 -4.88
C ASP A 465 25.20 -11.23 -4.59
N ARG A 466 24.57 -11.65 -3.49
CA ARG A 466 24.39 -13.08 -3.16
C ARG A 466 23.57 -13.83 -4.21
N MET A 467 22.59 -13.18 -4.83
CA MET A 467 21.83 -13.76 -5.93
C MET A 467 22.73 -14.02 -7.14
N ARG A 468 23.57 -13.06 -7.53
CA ARG A 468 24.52 -13.22 -8.65
C ARG A 468 25.57 -14.29 -8.35
N GLU A 469 26.15 -14.30 -7.15
CA GLU A 469 27.11 -15.31 -6.71
C GLU A 469 26.52 -16.74 -6.76
N ASN A 470 25.23 -16.88 -6.45
CA ASN A 470 24.51 -18.16 -6.51
C ASN A 470 23.74 -18.35 -7.82
N GLY A 471 24.06 -17.59 -8.87
CA GLY A 471 23.25 -17.46 -10.07
C GLY A 471 22.95 -18.77 -10.77
N ALA A 472 23.91 -19.70 -10.85
CA ALA A 472 23.70 -21.00 -11.49
C ALA A 472 22.62 -21.84 -10.80
N ASP A 473 22.54 -21.82 -9.47
CA ASP A 473 21.52 -22.54 -8.73
C ASP A 473 20.20 -21.78 -8.71
N LEU A 474 20.25 -20.45 -8.60
CA LEU A 474 19.05 -19.61 -8.69
C LEU A 474 18.34 -19.83 -10.03
N TRP A 475 19.10 -19.86 -11.13
CA TRP A 475 18.59 -20.18 -12.46
C TRP A 475 17.93 -21.57 -12.51
N LYS A 476 18.58 -22.61 -11.97
CA LYS A 476 18.00 -23.96 -11.92
C LYS A 476 16.68 -24.02 -11.14
N TRP A 477 16.56 -23.27 -10.04
CA TRP A 477 15.30 -23.21 -9.28
C TRP A 477 14.21 -22.49 -10.07
N LEU A 478 14.54 -21.37 -10.71
CA LEU A 478 13.61 -20.62 -11.56
C LEU A 478 13.15 -21.47 -12.76
N GLU A 479 14.04 -22.16 -13.47
CA GLU A 479 13.62 -23.07 -14.55
C GLU A 479 12.89 -24.32 -14.03
N GLY A 480 13.16 -24.71 -12.78
CA GLY A 480 12.46 -25.78 -12.08
C GLY A 480 11.03 -25.45 -11.64
N GLY A 481 10.54 -24.24 -11.91
CA GLY A 481 9.17 -23.86 -11.57
C GLY A 481 9.01 -23.13 -10.22
N ALA A 482 10.10 -22.71 -9.57
CA ALA A 482 10.03 -22.02 -8.28
C ALA A 482 9.27 -20.69 -8.35
N HIS A 483 8.57 -20.33 -7.27
CA HIS A 483 8.01 -19.00 -7.09
C HIS A 483 9.02 -18.10 -6.39
N PHE A 484 9.21 -16.89 -6.89
CA PHE A 484 10.13 -15.89 -6.36
C PHE A 484 9.34 -14.76 -5.70
N TYR A 485 9.69 -14.44 -4.46
CA TYR A 485 9.07 -13.39 -3.68
C TYR A 485 10.09 -12.36 -3.24
N VAL A 486 9.74 -11.08 -3.34
CA VAL A 486 10.54 -9.96 -2.81
C VAL A 486 9.73 -9.15 -1.82
N CYS A 487 10.33 -8.79 -0.68
CA CYS A 487 9.70 -7.90 0.29
C CYS A 487 10.71 -6.90 0.88
N GLY A 488 10.31 -5.64 1.03
CA GLY A 488 11.13 -4.58 1.62
C GLY A 488 11.10 -3.26 0.83
N ASP A 489 12.25 -2.58 0.75
CA ASP A 489 12.36 -1.23 0.14
C ASP A 489 12.01 -1.22 -1.36
N ALA A 490 10.95 -0.48 -1.73
CA ALA A 490 10.50 -0.36 -3.11
C ALA A 490 11.42 0.47 -4.01
N LYS A 491 12.14 1.44 -3.43
CA LYS A 491 12.84 2.48 -4.22
C LYS A 491 14.16 2.00 -4.81
N ARG A 492 14.91 1.17 -4.08
CA ARG A 492 16.25 0.72 -4.46
C ARG A 492 16.35 -0.79 -4.48
N MET A 493 15.95 -1.43 -3.39
CA MET A 493 16.18 -2.88 -3.20
C MET A 493 15.42 -3.71 -4.23
N ALA A 494 14.14 -3.44 -4.45
CA ALA A 494 13.31 -4.18 -5.42
C ALA A 494 13.93 -4.15 -6.83
N LYS A 495 14.40 -2.99 -7.29
CA LYS A 495 15.05 -2.82 -8.59
C LYS A 495 16.35 -3.59 -8.73
N ASP A 496 17.19 -3.56 -7.69
CA ASP A 496 18.47 -4.26 -7.70
C ASP A 496 18.28 -5.79 -7.72
N VAL A 497 17.22 -6.29 -7.08
CA VAL A 497 16.79 -7.70 -7.11
C VAL A 497 16.28 -8.09 -8.50
N GLU A 498 15.42 -7.27 -9.12
CA GLU A 498 14.96 -7.50 -10.50
C GLU A 498 16.12 -7.55 -11.48
N ARG A 499 17.06 -6.60 -11.38
CA ARG A 499 18.28 -6.59 -12.19
C ARG A 499 19.10 -7.86 -11.95
N ALA A 500 19.23 -8.33 -10.71
CA ALA A 500 19.94 -9.57 -10.44
C ALA A 500 19.28 -10.80 -11.07
N ILE A 501 17.95 -10.87 -11.15
CA ILE A 501 17.25 -11.95 -11.87
C ILE A 501 17.55 -11.88 -13.37
N ILE A 502 17.52 -10.68 -13.95
CA ILE A 502 17.86 -10.44 -15.36
C ILE A 502 19.31 -10.87 -15.64
N ASP A 503 20.25 -10.45 -14.79
CA ASP A 503 21.68 -10.79 -14.91
C ASP A 503 21.89 -12.31 -14.84
N VAL A 504 21.16 -13.00 -13.96
CA VAL A 504 21.20 -14.47 -13.81
C VAL A 504 20.60 -15.16 -15.04
N ALA A 505 19.50 -14.66 -15.58
CA ALA A 505 18.88 -15.19 -16.79
C ALA A 505 19.78 -15.04 -18.03
N ALA A 506 20.51 -13.92 -18.14
CA ALA A 506 21.50 -13.73 -19.18
C ALA A 506 22.72 -14.66 -18.99
N SER A 507 23.32 -14.65 -17.80
CA SER A 507 24.60 -15.34 -17.53
C SER A 507 24.47 -16.86 -17.47
N HIS A 508 23.37 -17.37 -16.94
CA HIS A 508 23.17 -18.81 -16.71
C HIS A 508 22.07 -19.43 -17.57
N GLY A 509 21.17 -18.62 -18.12
CA GLY A 509 20.13 -19.05 -19.06
C GLY A 509 20.50 -18.87 -20.53
N GLY A 510 21.62 -18.21 -20.84
CA GLY A 510 22.05 -17.95 -22.22
C GLY A 510 21.11 -17.00 -22.97
N LYS A 511 20.32 -16.19 -22.25
CA LYS A 511 19.38 -15.24 -22.84
C LYS A 511 20.09 -13.98 -23.32
N SER A 512 19.61 -13.40 -24.41
CA SER A 512 19.96 -12.03 -24.81
C SER A 512 19.49 -11.04 -23.74
N PRO A 513 20.01 -9.79 -23.72
CA PRO A 513 19.52 -8.75 -22.81
C PRO A 513 18.00 -8.54 -22.89
N GLU A 514 17.45 -8.54 -24.11
CA GLU A 514 16.02 -8.37 -24.36
C GLU A 514 15.21 -9.57 -23.84
N ASP A 515 15.68 -10.79 -24.10
CA ASP A 515 15.01 -12.01 -23.64
C ASP A 515 15.07 -12.18 -22.12
N ALA A 516 16.13 -11.66 -21.47
CA ALA A 516 16.27 -11.70 -20.01
C ALA A 516 15.25 -10.76 -19.32
N VAL A 517 15.00 -9.57 -19.90
CA VAL A 517 13.94 -8.67 -19.46
C VAL A 517 12.56 -9.31 -19.69
N ALA A 518 12.33 -9.87 -20.88
CA ALA A 518 11.09 -10.56 -21.21
C ALA A 518 10.82 -11.77 -20.29
N TYR A 519 11.87 -12.45 -19.84
CA TYR A 519 11.76 -13.56 -18.90
C TYR A 519 11.20 -13.12 -17.54
N LEU A 520 11.72 -12.03 -16.97
CA LEU A 520 11.17 -11.48 -15.72
C LEU A 520 9.71 -11.05 -15.89
N ALA A 521 9.38 -10.40 -17.01
CA ALA A 521 8.00 -10.02 -17.32
C ALA A 521 7.07 -11.25 -17.38
N ALA A 522 7.53 -12.36 -17.97
CA ALA A 522 6.79 -13.62 -18.00
C ALA A 522 6.60 -14.24 -16.60
N LEU A 523 7.60 -14.15 -15.71
CA LEU A 523 7.46 -14.59 -14.32
C LEU A 523 6.40 -13.78 -13.57
N LYS A 524 6.38 -12.45 -13.75
CA LYS A 524 5.34 -11.57 -13.19
C LYS A 524 3.96 -11.97 -13.70
N LYS A 525 3.81 -12.07 -15.03
CA LYS A 525 2.54 -12.43 -15.69
C LYS A 525 1.98 -13.79 -15.27
N THR A 526 2.85 -14.74 -14.95
CA THR A 526 2.46 -16.10 -14.51
C THR A 526 2.29 -16.21 -12.99
N GLY A 527 2.41 -15.12 -12.23
CA GLY A 527 2.31 -15.13 -10.77
C GLY A 527 3.48 -15.83 -10.08
N ARG A 528 4.58 -16.08 -10.79
CA ARG A 528 5.79 -16.73 -10.28
C ARG A 528 6.82 -15.73 -9.75
N TYR A 529 6.63 -14.44 -10.00
CA TYR A 529 7.33 -13.36 -9.32
C TYR A 529 6.30 -12.48 -8.63
N GLN A 530 6.40 -12.34 -7.31
CA GLN A 530 5.45 -11.57 -6.48
C GLN A 530 6.24 -10.61 -5.59
N ALA A 531 5.74 -9.39 -5.41
CA ALA A 531 6.43 -8.34 -4.66
C ALA A 531 5.49 -7.71 -3.61
N ASP A 532 5.98 -7.56 -2.39
CA ASP A 532 5.37 -6.76 -1.31
C ASP A 532 6.39 -5.70 -0.87
N VAL A 533 6.43 -4.58 -1.60
CA VAL A 533 7.46 -3.55 -1.42
C VAL A 533 6.84 -2.19 -1.12
N TYR A 534 7.50 -1.44 -0.24
CA TYR A 534 6.98 -0.19 0.35
C TYR A 534 8.05 0.88 0.60
#